data_AF-A0A925LKV0-F1
#
_entry.id   AF-A0A925LKV0-F1
#
_cell.length_a   1.000
_cell.length_b   1.000
_cell.length_c   1.000
_cell.angle_alpha   90.00
_cell.angle_beta   90.00
_cell.angle_gamma   90.00
#
_symmetry.space_group_name_H-M   'P 1'
#
loop_
_entity.id
_entity.type
_entity.pdbx_description
1 polymer ?
#
loop_
_entity_poly.entity_id
_entity_poly.type
_entity_poly.pdbx_seq_one_letter_code
_entity_poly.pdbx_strand_id
1 'polypeptide(L)'
;MVEAYWNVGRMIVEEEQQGKQRAGYGESLVRDLSVCLKTDFGKGFGVSNLFAFRQFYFAFEKIRAVRGISADEDNSYNVRDYLRPELSWTHYRLLIRVENRGHLIS
;
A
#
# COMPACT_ATOMS: atom_id res chain seq x y z
N MET A 1 2.66 5.65 12.77
CA MET A 1 3.60 4.89 11.90
C MET A 1 2.89 4.09 10.82
N VAL A 2 1.93 3.22 11.12
CA VAL A 2 1.24 2.42 10.07
C VAL A 2 0.49 3.29 9.05
N GLU A 3 -0.12 4.39 9.51
CA GLU A 3 -0.74 5.41 8.64
C GLU A 3 0.24 6.01 7.64
N ALA A 4 1.50 6.25 8.02
CA ALA A 4 2.51 6.76 7.09
C ALA A 4 2.83 5.72 6.00
N TYR A 5 2.93 4.44 6.36
CA TYR A 5 3.11 3.34 5.40
C TYR A 5 1.92 3.20 4.46
N TRP A 6 0.70 3.41 4.96
CA TRP A 6 -0.50 3.44 4.14
C TRP A 6 -0.49 4.62 3.15
N ASN A 7 -0.12 5.82 3.58
CA ASN A 7 -0.01 6.99 2.72
C ASN A 7 1.05 6.81 1.61
N VAL A 8 2.18 6.19 1.94
CA VAL A 8 3.20 5.83 0.93
C VAL A 8 2.63 4.83 -0.08
N GLY A 9 1.89 3.82 0.38
CA GLY A 9 1.20 2.87 -0.50
C GLY A 9 0.16 3.53 -1.40
N ARG A 10 -0.63 4.45 -0.85
CA ARG A 10 -1.62 5.27 -1.59
C ARG A 10 -0.95 6.03 -2.72
N MET A 11 0.09 6.80 -2.39
CA MET A 11 0.82 7.61 -3.36
C MET A 11 1.37 6.75 -4.49
N ILE A 12 1.96 5.58 -4.19
CA ILE A 12 2.46 4.67 -5.24
C ILE A 12 1.32 4.22 -6.16
N VAL A 13 0.17 3.82 -5.62
CA VAL A 13 -0.96 3.33 -6.43
C VAL A 13 -1.61 4.46 -7.24
N GLU A 14 -1.76 5.65 -6.66
CA GLU A 14 -2.32 6.81 -7.36
C GLU A 14 -1.42 7.26 -8.52
N GLU A 15 -0.10 7.34 -8.29
CA GLU A 15 0.89 7.65 -9.32
C GLU A 15 0.93 6.59 -10.42
N GLU A 16 0.83 5.29 -10.08
CA GLU A 16 0.71 4.21 -11.06
C GLU A 16 -0.59 4.29 -11.89
N GLN A 17 -1.71 4.67 -11.28
CA GLN A 17 -3.00 4.83 -11.95
C GLN A 17 -3.02 6.05 -12.89
N GLN A 18 -2.37 7.15 -12.50
CA GLN A 18 -2.19 8.34 -13.33
C GLN A 18 -1.19 8.09 -14.48
N GLY A 19 -0.12 7.34 -14.21
CA GLY A 19 0.88 6.87 -15.17
C GLY A 19 0.43 5.65 -15.97
N LYS A 20 -0.70 5.74 -16.69
CA LYS A 20 -1.33 4.69 -17.51
C LYS A 20 -0.38 3.58 -17.99
N GLN A 21 -0.49 2.41 -17.35
CA GLN A 21 -0.21 1.05 -17.86
C GLN A 21 1.07 0.85 -18.71
N ARG A 22 2.21 1.46 -18.36
CA ARG A 22 3.50 0.97 -18.87
C ARG A 22 4.05 -0.07 -17.92
N ALA A 23 4.09 -1.33 -18.37
CA ALA A 23 4.81 -2.39 -17.66
C ALA A 23 6.25 -1.94 -17.40
N GLY A 24 6.57 -1.68 -16.12
CA GLY A 24 7.87 -1.16 -15.68
C GLY A 24 7.84 0.20 -14.97
N TYR A 25 6.81 1.05 -15.19
CA TYR A 25 6.75 2.39 -14.57
C TYR A 25 6.60 2.32 -13.04
N GLY A 26 5.77 1.41 -12.54
CA GLY A 26 5.63 1.19 -11.09
C GLY A 26 6.92 0.72 -10.43
N GLU A 27 7.72 -0.10 -11.12
CA GLU A 27 9.00 -0.57 -10.57
C GLU A 27 10.05 0.56 -10.51
N SER A 28 10.14 1.40 -11.55
CA SER A 28 11.02 2.58 -11.50
C SER A 28 10.57 3.57 -10.42
N LEU A 29 9.27 3.85 -10.31
CA LEU A 29 8.72 4.74 -9.29
C LEU A 29 9.08 4.25 -7.88
N VAL A 30 8.87 2.96 -7.61
CA VAL A 30 9.20 2.36 -6.31
C VAL A 30 10.71 2.41 -6.03
N ARG A 31 11.57 2.26 -7.05
CA ARG A 31 13.03 2.38 -6.89
C ARG A 31 13.43 3.80 -6.53
N ASP A 32 12.94 4.79 -7.26
CA ASP A 32 13.25 6.20 -7.04
C ASP A 32 12.76 6.66 -5.66
N LEU A 33 11.53 6.29 -5.32
CA LEU A 33 10.94 6.59 -4.02
C LEU A 33 11.70 5.91 -2.88
N SER A 34 12.22 4.70 -3.10
CA SER A 34 13.05 4.01 -2.11
C SER A 34 14.35 4.76 -1.86
N VAL A 35 14.98 5.35 -2.87
CA VAL A 35 16.19 6.15 -2.70
C VAL A 35 15.90 7.41 -1.88
N CYS A 36 14.86 8.17 -2.24
CA CYS A 36 14.44 9.37 -1.51
C CYS A 36 14.09 9.07 -0.04
N LEU A 37 13.14 8.16 0.19
CA LEU A 37 12.67 7.86 1.55
C LEU A 37 13.74 7.22 2.44
N LYS A 38 14.65 6.43 1.84
CA LYS A 38 15.79 5.88 2.60
C LYS A 38 16.81 6.95 2.96
N THR A 39 16.93 8.02 2.16
CA THR A 39 17.79 9.17 2.47
C THR A 39 17.21 9.98 3.62
N ASP A 40 15.90 10.25 3.58
CA ASP A 40 15.23 11.11 4.55
C ASP A 40 14.93 10.41 5.89
N PHE A 41 14.54 9.13 5.84
CA PHE A 41 14.03 8.38 7.00
C PHE A 41 14.87 7.15 7.37
N GLY A 42 15.87 6.79 6.57
CA GLY A 42 16.82 5.72 6.88
C GLY A 42 16.26 4.30 6.68
N LYS A 43 16.63 3.39 7.61
CA LYS A 43 16.33 1.96 7.50
C LYS A 43 14.82 1.72 7.57
N GLY A 44 14.28 0.97 6.61
CA GLY A 44 12.85 0.62 6.56
C GLY A 44 12.15 1.03 5.25
N PHE A 45 12.78 1.87 4.44
CA PHE A 45 12.23 2.34 3.16
C PHE A 45 12.97 1.74 1.95
N GLY A 46 13.35 0.46 2.05
CA GLY A 46 13.88 -0.29 0.92
C GLY A 46 12.77 -0.70 -0.05
N VAL A 47 13.14 -0.92 -1.32
CA VAL A 47 12.26 -1.35 -2.42
C VAL A 47 11.25 -2.43 -2.00
N SER A 48 11.69 -3.50 -1.34
CA SER A 48 10.79 -4.58 -0.88
C SER A 48 9.73 -4.12 0.12
N ASN A 49 10.05 -3.16 0.99
CA ASN A 49 9.09 -2.59 1.93
C ASN A 49 8.11 -1.65 1.22
N LEU A 50 8.55 -0.87 0.24
CA LEU A 50 7.65 -0.05 -0.57
C LEU A 50 6.65 -0.91 -1.36
N PHE A 51 7.08 -2.04 -1.92
CA PHE A 51 6.15 -3.01 -2.52
C PHE A 51 5.17 -3.58 -1.51
N ALA A 52 5.58 -3.77 -0.25
CA ALA A 52 4.67 -4.20 0.80
C ALA A 52 3.67 -3.08 1.17
N PHE A 53 4.09 -1.82 1.21
CA PHE A 53 3.21 -0.66 1.43
C PHE A 53 2.18 -0.49 0.30
N ARG A 54 2.62 -0.67 -0.95
CA ARG A 54 1.74 -0.68 -2.12
C ARG A 54 0.67 -1.77 -2.02
N GLN A 55 1.08 -3.01 -1.74
CA GLN A 55 0.15 -4.14 -1.55
C GLN A 55 -0.81 -3.90 -0.38
N PHE A 56 -0.29 -3.33 0.71
CA PHE A 56 -1.09 -2.96 1.87
C PHE A 56 -2.24 -2.04 1.49
N TYR A 57 -1.94 -0.95 0.76
CA TYR A 57 -2.97 -0.02 0.29
C TYR A 57 -3.98 -0.70 -0.64
N PHE A 58 -3.50 -1.47 -1.62
CA PHE A 58 -4.34 -2.15 -2.60
C PHE A 58 -5.30 -3.17 -1.96
N ALA A 59 -4.88 -3.86 -0.89
CA ALA A 59 -5.75 -4.76 -0.14
C ALA A 59 -6.94 -4.02 0.50
N PHE A 60 -6.72 -2.83 1.06
CA PHE A 60 -7.83 -2.01 1.57
C PHE A 60 -8.72 -1.44 0.46
N GLU A 61 -8.14 -1.06 -0.66
CA GLU A 61 -8.91 -0.61 -1.82
C GLU A 61 -9.88 -1.71 -2.30
N LYS A 62 -9.41 -2.97 -2.33
CA LYS A 62 -10.26 -4.13 -2.63
C LYS A 62 -11.39 -4.32 -1.61
N ILE A 63 -11.09 -4.20 -0.31
CA ILE A 63 -12.12 -4.26 0.75
C ILE A 63 -13.16 -3.15 0.57
N ARG A 64 -12.73 -1.94 0.22
CA ARG A 64 -13.60 -0.80 -0.05
C ARG A 64 -14.54 -1.07 -1.23
N ALA A 65 -14.00 -1.59 -2.34
CA ALA A 65 -14.78 -1.95 -3.51
C ALA A 65 -15.84 -3.02 -3.21
N VAL A 66 -15.48 -4.06 -2.43
CA VAL A 66 -16.44 -5.12 -2.01
C VAL A 66 -17.57 -4.57 -1.14
N ARG A 67 -17.31 -3.53 -0.35
CA ARG A 67 -18.32 -2.88 0.51
C ARG A 67 -19.22 -1.90 -0.23
N GLY A 68 -19.07 -1.76 -1.55
CA GLY A 68 -19.88 -0.85 -2.36
C GLY A 68 -19.62 0.62 -2.09
N ILE A 69 -18.49 0.93 -1.45
CA ILE A 69 -18.09 2.29 -1.13
C ILE A 69 -17.54 2.94 -2.39
N SER A 70 -18.25 3.93 -2.93
CA SER A 70 -17.79 4.69 -4.08
C SER A 70 -16.65 5.63 -3.71
N ALA A 71 -15.87 6.10 -4.70
CA ALA A 71 -14.75 7.03 -4.46
C ALA A 71 -15.21 8.49 -4.29
N ASP A 72 -16.47 8.72 -4.61
CA ASP A 72 -17.19 9.98 -4.76
C ASP A 72 -17.99 10.35 -3.50
N GLU A 73 -18.34 9.37 -2.66
CA GLU A 73 -18.89 9.60 -1.32
C GLU A 73 -17.75 9.89 -0.34
N ASP A 74 -17.58 11.18 -0.04
CA ASP A 74 -16.89 11.81 1.10
C ASP A 74 -15.58 11.13 1.59
N ASN A 75 -14.52 11.94 1.65
CA ASN A 75 -13.18 11.59 2.13
C ASN A 75 -13.12 11.28 3.65
N SER A 76 -14.26 10.87 4.23
CA SER A 76 -14.50 10.48 5.62
C SER A 76 -14.21 8.98 5.85
N TYR A 77 -13.39 8.35 5.00
CA TYR A 77 -12.78 7.06 5.35
C TYR A 77 -11.50 7.35 6.10
N ASN A 78 -11.60 7.42 7.43
CA ASN A 78 -10.41 7.53 8.22
C ASN A 78 -9.68 6.19 8.17
N VAL A 79 -8.42 6.20 7.75
CA VAL A 79 -7.57 5.00 7.79
C VAL A 79 -7.56 4.36 9.19
N ARG A 80 -7.82 5.15 10.25
CA ARG A 80 -7.98 4.69 11.64
C ARG A 80 -9.18 3.77 11.87
N ASP A 81 -10.20 3.79 11.02
CA ASP A 81 -11.35 2.89 11.16
C ASP A 81 -10.99 1.44 10.80
N TYR A 82 -9.99 1.28 9.94
CA TYR A 82 -9.49 0.01 9.44
C TYR A 82 -8.19 -0.41 10.14
N LEU A 83 -7.33 0.55 10.48
CA LEU A 83 -6.11 0.27 11.20
C LEU A 83 -6.40 0.07 12.68
N ARG A 84 -6.17 -1.15 13.15
CA ARG A 84 -6.15 -1.44 14.58
C ARG A 84 -4.87 -0.84 15.20
N PRO A 85 -4.98 0.06 16.20
CA PRO A 85 -3.81 0.67 16.84
C PRO A 85 -2.92 -0.35 17.56
N GLU A 86 -3.46 -1.51 17.91
CA GLU A 86 -2.76 -2.63 18.52
C GLU A 86 -1.83 -3.36 17.54
N LEU A 87 -2.06 -3.19 16.22
CA LEU A 87 -1.29 -3.89 15.19
C LEU A 87 -0.13 -3.03 14.70
N SER A 88 1.08 -3.49 14.99
CA SER A 88 2.30 -2.94 14.37
C SER A 88 2.44 -3.33 12.89
N TRP A 89 3.33 -2.64 12.17
CA TRP A 89 3.66 -2.97 10.78
C TRP A 89 4.06 -4.42 10.54
N THR A 90 4.74 -5.06 11.50
CA THR A 90 5.11 -6.47 11.41
C THR A 90 3.89 -7.38 11.34
N HIS A 91 2.80 -7.05 12.07
CA HIS A 91 1.54 -7.79 11.98
C HIS A 91 0.91 -7.65 10.59
N TYR A 92 0.83 -6.43 10.07
CA TYR A 92 0.29 -6.18 8.73
C TYR A 92 1.11 -6.87 7.64
N ARG A 93 2.45 -6.92 7.76
CA ARG A 93 3.29 -7.71 6.85
C ARG A 93 2.94 -9.19 6.82
N LEU A 94 2.54 -9.77 7.96
CA LEU A 94 2.10 -11.16 8.01
C LEU A 94 0.75 -11.32 7.32
N LEU A 95 -0.20 -10.41 7.56
CA LEU A 95 -1.54 -10.45 6.94
C LEU A 95 -1.47 -10.33 5.41
N ILE A 96 -0.70 -9.38 4.88
CA ILE A 96 -0.54 -9.20 3.42
C ILE A 96 0.07 -10.45 2.76
N ARG A 97 0.96 -11.16 3.46
CA ARG A 97 1.55 -12.42 2.95
C ARG A 97 0.55 -13.56 2.90
N VAL A 98 -0.42 -13.60 3.81
CA VAL A 98 -1.46 -14.65 3.83
C VAL A 98 -2.40 -14.48 2.65
N GLU A 99 -2.79 -13.24 2.33
CA GLU A 99 -3.69 -12.97 1.19
C GLU A 99 -3.07 -13.38 -0.16
N ASN A 100 -1.75 -13.24 -0.31
CA ASN A 100 -1.05 -13.69 -1.52
C ASN A 100 -0.97 -15.22 -1.69
N ARG A 101 -1.17 -16.03 -0.63
CA ARG A 101 -1.17 -17.51 -0.76
C ARG A 101 -2.47 -18.07 -1.31
N GLY A 102 -3.54 -17.28 -1.40
CA GLY A 102 -4.83 -17.71 -1.95
C GLY A 102 -4.83 -17.91 -3.47
N HIS A 103 -3.78 -17.49 -4.18
CA HIS A 103 -3.70 -17.54 -5.65
C HIS A 103 -2.92 -18.74 -6.22
N LEU A 104 -2.48 -19.71 -5.41
CA LEU A 104 -1.73 -20.90 -5.87
C LEU A 104 -2.55 -22.20 -5.88
N ILE A 105 -3.88 -22.12 -5.83
CA ILE A 105 -4.75 -23.28 -6.00
C ILE A 105 -5.88 -22.91 -6.97
N SER A 106 -5.62 -22.96 -8.27
CA SER A 106 -6.62 -23.21 -9.32
C SER A 106 -5.93 -23.73 -10.57
#